data_AF-F0GDQ9-F1
#
_entry.id   AF-F0GDQ9-F1
#
_cell.length_a   1.000
_cell.length_b   1.000
_cell.length_c   1.000
_cell.angle_alpha   90.00
_cell.angle_beta   90.00
_cell.angle_gamma   90.00
#
_symmetry.space_group_name_H-M   'P 1'
#
loop_
_entity.id
_entity.type
_entity.pdbx_description
1 polymer ?
#
loop_
_entity_poly.entity_id
_entity_poly.type
_entity_poly.pdbx_seq_one_letter_code
_entity_poly.pdbx_strand_id
1 'polypeptide(L)'
;DGPRYAIEIRDASLLTPRFIRALAALGVRYCVGLHARMPDPLRQAAALALLDGDAPGPLIVRWSLHGGFKYEQAKAKYEPFDKLVDEDPATRSALAELAARYALAGQPVIITINNKAEGSAPLSCLALAREIAAACAQWRGEAA
;
A
#
# COMPACT_ATOMS: atom_id res chain seq x y z
N ASP A 1 -4.67 -4.10 -26.22
CA ASP A 1 -3.87 -4.22 -24.98
C ASP A 1 -2.70 -3.24 -25.00
N GLY A 2 -2.77 -2.21 -24.16
CA GLY A 2 -1.70 -1.22 -23.98
C GLY A 2 -1.11 -1.31 -22.56
N PRO A 3 -0.03 -0.55 -22.28
CA PRO A 3 0.52 -0.47 -20.94
C PRO A 3 -0.54 0.02 -19.94
N ARG A 4 -0.57 -0.58 -18.75
CA ARG A 4 -1.42 -0.14 -17.63
C ARG A 4 -0.62 0.80 -16.74
N TYR A 5 -1.25 1.89 -16.32
CA TYR A 5 -0.63 2.90 -15.47
C TYR A 5 -1.25 2.93 -14.08
N ALA A 6 -0.42 3.16 -13.07
CA ALA A 6 -0.85 3.51 -11.73
C ALA A 6 -0.13 4.79 -11.28
N ILE A 7 -0.85 5.71 -10.63
CA ILE A 7 -0.30 7.00 -10.20
C ILE A 7 -0.28 7.09 -8.67
N GLU A 8 0.92 7.28 -8.12
CA GLU A 8 1.14 7.66 -6.72
C GLU A 8 1.18 9.19 -6.62
N ILE A 9 0.42 9.76 -5.70
CA ILE A 9 0.56 11.17 -5.28
C ILE A 9 1.18 11.21 -3.89
N ARG A 10 1.91 12.29 -3.58
CA ARG A 10 2.65 12.44 -2.32
C ARG A 10 2.23 13.65 -1.51
N ASP A 11 1.05 14.18 -1.81
CA ASP A 11 0.45 15.30 -1.11
C ASP A 11 -1.06 15.10 -0.99
N ALA A 12 -1.56 15.16 0.25
CA ALA A 12 -2.97 14.97 0.53
C ALA A 12 -3.88 15.97 -0.21
N SER A 13 -3.40 17.17 -0.52
CA SER A 13 -4.19 18.18 -1.25
C SER A 13 -4.54 17.75 -2.68
N LEU A 14 -3.77 16.82 -3.26
CA LEU A 14 -4.04 16.26 -4.58
C LEU A 14 -5.09 15.14 -4.54
N LEU A 15 -5.31 14.53 -3.38
CA LEU A 15 -6.27 13.44 -3.20
C LEU A 15 -7.70 14.00 -3.14
N THR A 16 -8.25 14.30 -4.29
CA THR A 16 -9.59 14.86 -4.44
C THR A 16 -10.50 13.93 -5.23
N PRO A 17 -11.83 13.98 -5.03
CA PRO A 17 -12.76 13.23 -5.87
C PRO A 17 -12.63 13.54 -7.36
N ARG A 18 -12.24 14.78 -7.71
CA ARG A 18 -11.97 15.19 -9.10
C ARG A 18 -10.77 14.44 -9.69
N PHE A 19 -9.69 14.32 -8.92
CA PHE A 19 -8.51 13.56 -9.34
C PHE A 19 -8.86 12.09 -9.57
N ILE A 20 -9.57 11.45 -8.63
CA ILE A 20 -9.96 10.04 -8.77
C ILE A 20 -10.87 9.80 -9.98
N ARG A 21 -11.85 10.66 -10.22
CA ARG A 21 -12.69 10.56 -11.44
C ARG A 21 -11.91 10.74 -12.73
N ALA A 22 -10.89 11.60 -12.75
CA ALA A 22 -10.03 11.75 -13.91
C ALA A 22 -9.21 10.48 -14.18
N LEU A 23 -8.71 9.80 -13.13
CA LEU A 23 -8.05 8.50 -13.26
C LEU A 23 -9.01 7.44 -13.82
N ALA A 24 -10.23 7.37 -13.29
CA ALA A 24 -11.27 6.44 -13.75
C ALA A 24 -11.57 6.61 -15.24
N ALA A 25 -11.79 7.85 -15.69
CA ALA A 25 -12.09 8.17 -17.10
C ALA A 25 -10.95 7.79 -18.07
N LEU A 26 -9.71 7.72 -17.57
CA LEU A 26 -8.52 7.36 -18.35
C LEU A 26 -8.11 5.89 -18.18
N GLY A 27 -8.83 5.10 -17.38
CA GLY A 27 -8.45 3.72 -17.06
C GLY A 27 -7.13 3.61 -16.29
N VAL A 28 -6.74 4.65 -15.56
CA VAL A 28 -5.52 4.70 -14.76
C VAL A 28 -5.83 4.31 -13.32
N ARG A 29 -4.97 3.50 -12.70
CA ARG A 29 -5.17 3.07 -11.31
C ARG A 29 -4.62 4.09 -10.31
N TYR A 30 -5.30 4.27 -9.19
CA TYR A 30 -4.75 4.98 -8.04
C TYR A 30 -3.78 4.08 -7.27
N CYS A 31 -2.57 4.56 -6.99
CA CYS A 31 -1.61 3.88 -6.12
C CYS A 31 -1.71 4.46 -4.71
N VAL A 32 -2.04 3.61 -3.73
CA VAL A 32 -2.06 3.98 -2.32
C VAL A 32 -0.62 4.22 -1.86
N GLY A 33 -0.28 5.48 -1.60
CA GLY A 33 1.05 5.90 -1.17
C GLY A 33 1.14 5.99 0.34
N LEU A 34 2.09 5.26 0.96
CA LEU A 34 2.42 5.40 2.38
C LEU A 34 3.61 6.34 2.49
N HIS A 35 3.29 7.58 2.82
CA HIS A 35 4.19 8.72 2.86
C HIS A 35 3.74 9.69 3.94
N ALA A 36 4.68 10.40 4.59
CA ALA A 36 4.39 11.27 5.73
C ALA A 36 3.35 12.39 5.45
N ARG A 37 3.21 12.81 4.19
CA ARG A 37 2.25 13.84 3.74
C ARG A 37 0.93 13.27 3.21
N MET A 38 0.76 11.96 3.25
CA MET A 38 -0.43 11.26 2.78
C MET A 38 -1.28 10.80 3.96
N PRO A 39 -2.62 10.70 3.80
CA PRO A 39 -3.48 10.09 4.80
C PRO A 39 -3.13 8.61 5.00
N ASP A 40 -3.53 8.06 6.15
CA ASP A 40 -3.48 6.62 6.43
C ASP A 40 -4.13 5.77 5.30
N PRO A 41 -3.60 4.57 4.99
CA PRO A 41 -4.14 3.70 3.93
C PRO A 41 -5.65 3.46 3.99
N LEU A 42 -6.22 3.27 5.18
CA LEU A 42 -7.66 3.05 5.34
C LEU A 42 -8.46 4.30 4.94
N ARG A 43 -7.92 5.50 5.18
CA ARG A 43 -8.54 6.75 4.70
C ARG A 43 -8.45 6.90 3.19
N GLN A 44 -7.43 6.31 2.56
CA GLN A 44 -7.31 6.26 1.11
C GLN A 44 -8.22 5.20 0.46
N ALA A 45 -8.78 4.25 1.23
CA ALA A 45 -9.68 3.22 0.71
C ALA A 45 -10.97 3.80 0.09
N ALA A 46 -11.47 4.93 0.60
CA ALA A 46 -12.61 5.62 0.00
C ALA A 46 -12.32 6.11 -1.43
N ALA A 47 -11.07 6.46 -1.73
CA ALA A 47 -10.65 6.83 -3.07
C ALA A 47 -10.63 5.61 -4.01
N LEU A 48 -10.25 4.43 -3.50
CA LEU A 48 -10.34 3.19 -4.27
C LEU A 48 -11.79 2.82 -4.57
N ALA A 49 -12.69 2.91 -3.58
CA ALA A 49 -14.11 2.65 -3.79
C ALA A 49 -14.73 3.58 -4.85
N LEU A 50 -14.38 4.88 -4.81
CA LEU A 50 -14.81 5.83 -5.84
C LEU A 50 -14.22 5.51 -7.23
N LEU A 51 -13.01 4.97 -7.28
CA LEU A 51 -12.34 4.57 -8.52
C LEU A 51 -12.92 3.29 -9.12
N ASP A 52 -13.25 2.33 -8.26
CA ASP A 52 -13.80 1.02 -8.64
C ASP A 52 -15.22 1.16 -9.21
N GLY A 53 -16.05 2.07 -8.68
CA GLY A 53 -17.44 2.19 -9.10
C GLY A 53 -18.15 0.84 -8.96
N ASP A 54 -18.71 0.33 -10.05
CA ASP A 54 -19.38 -0.99 -10.08
C ASP A 54 -18.44 -2.15 -10.41
N ALA A 55 -17.19 -1.88 -10.79
CA ALA A 55 -16.23 -2.89 -11.28
C ALA A 55 -14.91 -2.83 -10.47
N PRO A 56 -14.69 -3.73 -9.51
CA PRO A 56 -13.48 -3.73 -8.69
C PRO A 56 -12.23 -3.95 -9.54
N GLY A 57 -11.18 -3.16 -9.26
CA GLY A 57 -9.87 -3.25 -9.88
C GLY A 57 -8.76 -3.71 -8.92
N PRO A 58 -7.52 -3.82 -9.43
CA PRO A 58 -6.39 -4.31 -8.63
C PRO A 58 -6.01 -3.34 -7.50
N LEU A 59 -5.51 -3.84 -6.38
CA LEU A 59 -4.90 -3.03 -5.33
C LEU A 59 -3.44 -2.73 -5.68
N ILE A 60 -3.07 -1.45 -5.78
CA ILE A 60 -1.68 -1.03 -6.01
C ILE A 60 -1.23 -0.17 -4.82
N VAL A 61 -0.11 -0.53 -4.20
CA VAL A 61 0.44 0.15 -3.02
C VAL A 61 1.92 0.44 -3.20
N ARG A 62 2.34 1.63 -2.76
CA ARG A 62 3.75 2.01 -2.62
C ARG A 62 4.04 2.35 -1.16
N TRP A 63 4.79 1.47 -0.49
CA TRP A 63 5.25 1.70 0.88
C TRP A 63 6.67 2.28 0.88
N SER A 64 6.77 3.60 1.08
CA SER A 64 8.02 4.34 0.83
C SER A 64 8.74 4.82 2.10
N LEU A 65 8.02 5.26 3.14
CA LEU A 65 8.64 5.98 4.25
C LEU A 65 7.91 5.73 5.58
N HIS A 66 8.66 5.48 6.65
CA HIS A 66 8.18 5.67 8.02
C HIS A 66 7.99 7.17 8.28
N GLY A 67 6.80 7.59 8.75
CA GLY A 67 6.37 8.99 8.84
C GLY A 67 7.20 9.92 9.74
N GLY A 68 8.27 9.44 10.38
CA GLY A 68 9.02 10.15 11.41
C GLY A 68 10.43 10.67 11.06
N PHE A 69 11.04 10.25 9.94
CA PHE A 69 12.45 10.60 9.66
C PHE A 69 12.64 11.61 8.54
N LYS A 70 13.46 12.65 8.79
CA LYS A 70 14.04 13.49 7.73
C LYS A 70 14.93 12.60 6.85
N TYR A 71 14.66 12.64 5.55
CA TYR A 71 15.19 11.76 4.49
C TYR A 71 16.70 11.45 4.58
N GLU A 72 17.51 12.36 5.10
CA GLU A 72 18.97 12.24 5.13
C GLU A 72 19.54 11.44 6.31
N GLN A 73 18.86 11.36 7.47
CA GLN A 73 19.36 10.61 8.63
C GLN A 73 19.10 9.10 8.52
N ALA A 74 18.13 8.70 7.69
CA ALA A 74 17.73 7.31 7.50
C ALA A 74 18.78 6.46 6.76
N LYS A 75 19.53 7.03 5.81
CA LYS A 75 20.45 6.25 4.96
C LYS A 75 21.60 5.66 5.77
N ALA A 76 22.23 6.46 6.63
CA ALA A 76 23.34 5.99 7.49
C ALA A 76 22.88 4.99 8.56
N LYS A 77 21.61 5.06 9.01
CA LYS A 77 21.06 4.16 10.03
C LYS A 77 20.73 2.78 9.47
N TYR A 78 20.33 2.70 8.20
CA TYR A 78 19.79 1.48 7.61
C TYR A 78 20.75 0.73 6.71
N GLU A 79 21.78 1.37 6.16
CA GLU A 79 22.81 0.62 5.40
C GLU A 79 23.42 -0.48 6.28
N PRO A 80 23.58 -1.71 5.75
CA PRO A 80 23.47 -2.12 4.34
C PRO A 80 22.06 -2.60 3.89
N PHE A 81 21.01 -2.30 4.64
CA PHE A 81 19.61 -2.69 4.43
C PHE A 81 19.34 -4.20 4.58
N ASP A 82 20.08 -4.85 5.49
CA ASP A 82 20.07 -6.29 5.73
C ASP A 82 19.26 -6.71 6.97
N LYS A 83 18.73 -5.74 7.72
CA LYS A 83 17.94 -5.97 8.92
C LYS A 83 16.74 -5.02 8.98
N LEU A 84 15.69 -5.46 9.67
CA LEU A 84 14.63 -4.57 10.11
C LEU A 84 15.17 -3.72 11.27
N VAL A 85 14.96 -2.41 11.20
CA VAL A 85 15.48 -1.43 12.16
C VAL A 85 14.34 -0.65 12.80
N ASP A 86 13.46 -0.09 11.98
CA ASP A 86 12.28 0.66 12.44
C ASP A 86 11.04 -0.11 11.95
N GLU A 87 10.81 -1.26 12.57
CA GLU A 87 9.63 -2.09 12.29
C GLU A 87 8.34 -1.28 12.48
N ASP A 88 7.39 -1.47 11.57
CA ASP A 88 6.09 -0.81 11.61
C ASP A 88 4.97 -1.87 11.52
N PRO A 89 4.70 -2.58 12.63
CA PRO A 89 3.68 -3.63 12.66
C PRO A 89 2.27 -3.09 12.38
N ALA A 90 1.99 -1.83 12.73
CA ALA A 90 0.70 -1.22 12.51
C ALA A 90 0.43 -1.05 11.00
N THR A 91 1.40 -0.49 10.27
CA THR A 91 1.31 -0.40 8.81
C THR A 91 1.24 -1.78 8.16
N ARG A 92 2.04 -2.76 8.62
CA ARG A 92 1.98 -4.13 8.07
C ARG A 92 0.61 -4.76 8.25
N SER A 93 0.04 -4.68 9.45
CA SER A 93 -1.29 -5.22 9.73
C SER A 93 -2.36 -4.56 8.86
N ALA A 94 -2.36 -3.24 8.73
CA ALA A 94 -3.31 -2.52 7.88
C ALA A 94 -3.18 -2.90 6.39
N LEU A 95 -1.95 -3.04 5.88
CA LEU A 95 -1.69 -3.50 4.52
C LEU A 95 -2.10 -4.97 4.32
N ALA A 96 -1.86 -5.82 5.32
CA ALA A 96 -2.21 -7.23 5.28
C ALA A 96 -3.72 -7.44 5.22
N GLU A 97 -4.48 -6.73 6.06
CA GLU A 97 -5.95 -6.75 6.03
C GLU A 97 -6.49 -6.29 4.67
N LEU A 98 -5.98 -5.16 4.15
CA LEU A 98 -6.42 -4.63 2.86
C LEU A 98 -6.09 -5.59 1.71
N ALA A 99 -4.88 -6.13 1.70
CA ALA A 99 -4.44 -7.09 0.69
C ALA A 99 -5.26 -8.38 0.74
N ALA A 100 -5.53 -8.92 1.93
CA ALA A 100 -6.34 -10.11 2.11
C ALA A 100 -7.76 -9.92 1.56
N ARG A 101 -8.41 -8.77 1.84
CA ARG A 101 -9.73 -8.45 1.29
C ARG A 101 -9.74 -8.47 -0.24
N TYR A 102 -8.77 -7.81 -0.88
CA TYR A 102 -8.68 -7.78 -2.35
C TYR A 102 -8.37 -9.16 -2.93
N ALA A 103 -7.42 -9.89 -2.34
CA ALA A 103 -7.04 -11.22 -2.80
C ALA A 103 -8.18 -12.23 -2.69
N LEU A 104 -8.93 -12.22 -1.57
CA LEU A 104 -10.11 -13.08 -1.38
C LEU A 104 -11.27 -12.71 -2.32
N ALA A 105 -11.38 -11.43 -2.70
CA ALA A 105 -12.30 -10.97 -3.73
C ALA A 105 -11.83 -11.26 -5.18
N GLY A 106 -10.74 -12.00 -5.35
CA GLY A 106 -10.19 -12.38 -6.67
C GLY A 106 -9.47 -11.24 -7.39
N GLN A 107 -9.20 -10.13 -6.72
CA GLN A 107 -8.52 -8.97 -7.31
C GLN A 107 -6.99 -9.12 -7.22
N PRO A 108 -6.23 -8.71 -8.24
CA PRO A 108 -4.77 -8.67 -8.16
C PRO A 108 -4.30 -7.67 -7.09
N VAL A 109 -3.25 -8.02 -6.37
CA VAL A 109 -2.61 -7.16 -5.36
C VAL A 109 -1.14 -6.98 -5.69
N ILE A 110 -0.68 -5.73 -5.80
CA ILE A 110 0.71 -5.37 -6.03
C ILE A 110 1.14 -4.36 -4.96
N ILE A 111 2.08 -4.76 -4.11
CA ILE A 111 2.65 -3.92 -3.06
C ILE A 111 4.15 -3.81 -3.31
N THR A 112 4.64 -2.57 -3.37
CA THR A 112 6.07 -2.30 -3.59
C THR A 112 6.65 -1.58 -2.37
N ILE A 113 7.66 -2.18 -1.75
CA ILE A 113 8.26 -1.68 -0.50
C ILE A 113 9.61 -1.03 -0.81
N ASN A 114 9.93 0.08 -0.13
CA ASN A 114 11.24 0.71 -0.16
C ASN A 114 12.02 0.31 1.09
N ASN A 115 13.35 0.21 1.01
CA ASN A 115 14.19 -0.09 2.17
C ASN A 115 13.96 0.90 3.33
N LYS A 116 13.61 2.16 3.04
CA LYS A 116 13.32 3.17 4.07
C LYS A 116 11.98 2.97 4.80
N ALA A 117 11.20 1.95 4.45
CA ALA A 117 9.98 1.60 5.16
C ALA A 117 10.30 1.07 6.57
N GLU A 118 11.16 0.06 6.66
CA GLU A 118 11.52 -0.57 7.95
C GLU A 118 13.03 -0.88 8.08
N GLY A 119 13.85 -0.51 7.10
CA GLY A 119 15.28 -0.79 7.07
C GLY A 119 15.72 -1.85 6.06
N SER A 120 14.82 -2.73 5.59
CA SER A 120 15.13 -3.74 4.57
C SER A 120 13.89 -4.16 3.78
N ALA A 121 13.80 -3.77 2.50
CA ALA A 121 12.63 -4.12 1.69
C ALA A 121 12.40 -5.63 1.55
N PRO A 122 13.44 -6.48 1.34
CA PRO A 122 13.24 -7.93 1.28
C PRO A 122 12.66 -8.52 2.56
N LEU A 123 13.18 -8.11 3.73
CA LEU A 123 12.67 -8.60 5.02
C LEU A 123 11.26 -8.09 5.30
N SER A 124 10.97 -6.82 4.96
CA SER A 124 9.61 -6.26 5.02
C SER A 124 8.64 -7.02 4.13
N CYS A 125 9.04 -7.38 2.90
CA CYS A 125 8.23 -8.21 2.01
C CYS A 125 7.90 -9.57 2.64
N LEU A 126 8.89 -10.23 3.26
CA LEU A 126 8.68 -11.51 3.93
C LEU A 126 7.75 -11.39 5.15
N ALA A 127 7.95 -10.36 5.98
CA ALA A 127 7.10 -10.11 7.14
C ALA A 127 5.65 -9.82 6.72
N LEU A 128 5.46 -8.92 5.75
CA LEU A 128 4.14 -8.59 5.21
C LEU A 128 3.45 -9.80 4.57
N ALA A 129 4.19 -10.64 3.82
CA ALA A 129 3.62 -11.85 3.22
C ALA A 129 3.08 -12.83 4.28
N ARG A 130 3.76 -12.97 5.43
CA ARG A 130 3.28 -13.80 6.55
C ARG A 130 1.98 -13.23 7.13
N GLU A 131 1.91 -11.92 7.33
CA GLU A 131 0.70 -11.26 7.85
C GLU A 131 -0.47 -11.35 6.87
N ILE A 132 -0.24 -11.20 5.55
CA ILE A 132 -1.26 -11.40 4.51
C ILE A 132 -1.80 -12.84 4.58
N ALA A 133 -0.92 -13.84 4.70
CA ALA A 133 -1.34 -15.23 4.80
C ALA A 133 -2.17 -15.49 6.06
N ALA A 134 -1.76 -14.94 7.21
CA ALA A 134 -2.50 -15.03 8.45
C ALA A 134 -3.88 -14.36 8.36
N ALA A 135 -3.95 -13.14 7.80
CA ALA A 135 -5.21 -12.45 7.55
C ALA A 135 -6.12 -13.28 6.62
N CYS A 136 -5.61 -13.77 5.49
CA CYS A 136 -6.40 -14.65 4.61
C CYS A 136 -6.98 -15.87 5.33
N ALA A 137 -6.24 -16.46 6.27
CA ALA A 137 -6.70 -17.61 7.05
C ALA A 137 -7.80 -17.22 8.05
N GLN A 138 -7.65 -16.09 8.76
CA GLN A 138 -8.65 -15.57 9.69
C GLN A 138 -9.98 -15.30 8.99
N TRP A 139 -9.96 -14.57 7.87
CA TRP A 139 -11.17 -14.23 7.11
C TRP A 139 -11.89 -15.47 6.54
N ARG A 140 -11.15 -16.51 6.16
CA ARG A 140 -11.75 -17.78 5.73
C ARG A 140 -12.39 -18.55 6.89
N GLY A 141 -11.80 -18.48 8.08
CA GLY A 141 -12.35 -19.10 9.29
C GLY A 141 -13.60 -18.39 9.81
N GLU A 142 -13.71 -17.07 9.64
CA GLU A 142 -14.91 -16.29 9.98
C GLU A 142 -16.07 -16.50 8.99
N ALA A 143 -15.76 -16.88 7.75
CA ALA A 143 -16.75 -17.15 6.70
C ALA A 143 -17.26 -18.60 6.66
N ALA A 144 -16.68 -19.49 7.48
CA ALA A 144 -17.01 -20.92 7.57
C ALA A 144 -17.92 -21.20 8.77
#